data_AF-A0A7X7DZB3-F1
#
_entry.id   AF-A0A7X7DZB3-F1
#
_cell.length_a   1.000
_cell.length_b   1.000
_cell.length_c   1.000
_cell.angle_alpha   90.00
_cell.angle_beta   90.00
_cell.angle_gamma   90.00
#
_symmetry.space_group_name_H-M   'P 1'
#
loop_
_entity.id
_entity.type
_entity.pdbx_description
1 polymer ?
#
loop_
_entity_poly.entity_id
_entity_poly.type
_entity_poly.pdbx_seq_one_letter_code
_entity_poly.pdbx_strand_id
1 'polypeptide(L)'
;MWGGRMRGSDDDNRGGAVGMLLMAFLAPVAAALIQLAISRSREYAADESGARMCGKPLALASALNKLQRGVSILPMANGNASTAHLFIVNPFKGGFASLFSTHPPMDERIRRLEELSRRM
;
A
#
# COMPACT_ATOMS: atom_id res chain seq x y z
N MET A 1 -46.29 0.31 -5.82
CA MET A 1 -46.41 0.53 -7.28
C MET A 1 -45.95 1.95 -7.57
N TRP A 2 -44.83 2.13 -8.25
CA TRP A 2 -44.48 3.42 -8.86
C TRP A 2 -43.81 3.14 -10.20
N GLY A 3 -44.56 3.41 -11.28
CA GLY A 3 -44.12 3.23 -12.65
C GLY A 3 -43.40 4.49 -13.13
N GLY A 4 -42.12 4.35 -13.46
CA GLY A 4 -41.34 5.29 -14.26
C GLY A 4 -41.13 4.67 -15.65
N ARG A 5 -41.90 5.16 -16.62
CA ARG A 5 -41.95 4.69 -18.01
C ARG A 5 -40.68 5.14 -18.76
N MET A 6 -39.69 4.26 -18.92
CA MET A 6 -38.55 4.50 -19.82
C MET A 6 -39.00 4.38 -21.27
N ARG A 7 -38.97 5.51 -21.99
CA ARG A 7 -39.29 5.63 -23.41
C ARG A 7 -38.01 6.01 -24.16
N GLY A 8 -37.40 5.01 -24.82
CA GLY A 8 -36.73 5.11 -26.12
C GLY A 8 -35.48 5.98 -26.26
N SER A 9 -34.31 5.32 -26.33
CA SER A 9 -33.35 5.47 -27.45
C SER A 9 -32.33 4.33 -27.35
N ASP A 10 -32.53 3.31 -28.17
CA ASP A 10 -31.81 2.02 -28.10
C ASP A 10 -30.57 1.94 -29.00
N ASP A 11 -30.07 3.07 -29.54
CA ASP A 11 -28.89 3.08 -30.42
C ASP A 11 -27.60 3.64 -29.76
N ASP A 12 -27.70 4.37 -28.64
CA ASP A 12 -26.56 4.86 -27.86
C ASP A 12 -26.17 3.92 -26.69
N ASN A 13 -26.96 2.85 -26.48
CA ASN A 13 -26.89 2.01 -25.29
C ASN A 13 -25.71 1.03 -25.30
N ARG A 14 -25.19 0.64 -26.48
CA ARG A 14 -24.00 -0.25 -26.56
C ARG A 14 -22.72 0.46 -26.12
N GLY A 15 -22.53 1.72 -26.49
CA GLY A 15 -21.37 2.51 -26.07
C GLY A 15 -21.38 2.81 -24.57
N GLY A 16 -22.56 3.17 -24.03
CA GLY A 16 -22.77 3.38 -22.60
C GLY A 16 -22.62 2.10 -21.77
N ALA A 17 -23.17 0.98 -22.23
CA ALA A 17 -23.06 -0.30 -21.53
C ALA A 17 -21.63 -0.85 -21.50
N VAL A 18 -20.88 -0.74 -22.61
CA VAL A 18 -19.46 -1.12 -22.65
C VAL A 18 -18.62 -0.20 -21.76
N GLY A 19 -18.89 1.11 -21.77
CA GLY A 19 -18.23 2.06 -20.89
C GLY A 19 -18.47 1.78 -19.40
N MET A 20 -19.72 1.46 -19.03
CA MET A 20 -20.08 1.07 -17.66
C MET A 20 -19.41 -0.24 -17.24
N LEU A 21 -19.37 -1.24 -18.14
CA LEU A 21 -18.70 -2.51 -17.88
C LEU A 21 -17.19 -2.32 -17.67
N LEU A 22 -16.53 -1.49 -18.49
CA LEU A 22 -15.12 -1.16 -18.32
C LEU A 22 -14.88 -0.46 -16.97
N MET A 23 -15.69 0.54 -16.62
CA MET A 23 -15.55 1.24 -15.34
C MET A 23 -15.80 0.34 -14.13
N ALA A 24 -16.66 -0.69 -14.25
CA ALA A 24 -16.88 -1.66 -13.18
C ALA A 24 -15.60 -2.42 -12.79
N PHE A 25 -14.64 -2.59 -13.70
CA PHE A 25 -13.34 -3.19 -13.41
C PHE A 25 -12.23 -2.16 -13.15
N LEU A 26 -12.19 -1.06 -13.92
CA LEU A 26 -11.14 -0.04 -13.75
C LEU A 26 -11.27 0.72 -12.42
N ALA A 27 -12.50 1.08 -12.00
CA ALA A 27 -12.69 1.89 -10.80
C ALA A 27 -12.19 1.18 -9.51
N PRO A 28 -12.48 -0.12 -9.26
CA PRO A 28 -11.90 -0.83 -8.12
C PRO A 28 -10.37 -0.93 -8.16
N VAL A 29 -9.77 -1.14 -9.34
CA VAL A 29 -8.30 -1.18 -9.49
C VAL A 29 -7.69 0.19 -9.17
N ALA A 30 -8.26 1.26 -9.70
CA ALA A 30 -7.82 2.62 -9.39
C ALA A 30 -7.94 2.94 -7.89
N ALA A 31 -9.08 2.58 -7.28
CA ALA A 31 -9.30 2.76 -5.84
C ALA A 31 -8.26 1.99 -5.01
N ALA A 32 -7.95 0.74 -5.37
CA ALA A 32 -6.94 -0.07 -4.69
C ALA A 32 -5.54 0.57 -4.80
N LEU A 33 -5.15 1.09 -5.96
CA LEU A 33 -3.88 1.79 -6.15
C LEU A 33 -3.80 3.07 -5.30
N ILE A 34 -4.87 3.86 -5.26
CA ILE A 34 -4.96 5.07 -4.43
C ILE A 34 -4.83 4.69 -2.95
N GLN A 35 -5.55 3.67 -2.50
CA GLN A 35 -5.49 3.19 -1.11
C GLN A 35 -4.08 2.73 -0.73
N LEU A 36 -3.40 1.99 -1.60
CA LEU A 36 -2.01 1.58 -1.41
C LEU A 36 -1.07 2.79 -1.33
N ALA A 37 -1.26 3.80 -2.18
CA ALA A 37 -0.47 5.03 -2.15
C ALA A 37 -0.67 5.83 -0.85
N ILE A 38 -1.91 5.94 -0.37
CA ILE A 38 -2.23 6.59 0.91
C ILE A 38 -1.60 5.83 2.07
N SER A 39 -1.71 4.49 2.10
CA SER A 39 -1.09 3.63 3.12
C SER A 39 0.43 3.88 3.21
N ARG A 40 1.13 3.86 2.07
CA ARG A 40 2.57 4.13 2.03
C ARG A 40 2.92 5.53 2.52
N SER A 41 2.13 6.54 2.12
CA SER A 41 2.33 7.93 2.52
C SER A 41 2.22 8.13 4.04
N ARG A 42 1.26 7.45 4.67
CA ARG A 42 1.10 7.44 6.14
C ARG A 42 2.32 6.84 6.84
N GLU A 43 2.87 5.77 6.29
CA GLU A 43 4.02 5.09 6.88
C GLU A 43 5.28 5.95 6.86
N TYR A 44 5.51 6.66 5.76
CA TYR A 44 6.61 7.62 5.68
C TYR A 44 6.44 8.78 6.66
N ALA A 45 5.21 9.30 6.80
CA ALA A 45 4.92 10.37 7.75
C ALA A 45 5.10 9.91 9.20
N ALA A 46 4.74 8.65 9.51
CA ALA A 46 4.94 8.05 10.82
C ALA A 46 6.44 7.89 11.14
N ASP A 47 7.24 7.40 10.20
CA ASP A 47 8.70 7.26 10.34
C ASP A 47 9.37 8.62 10.61
N GLU A 48 9.02 9.63 9.80
CA GLU A 48 9.55 10.98 9.96
C GLU A 48 9.15 11.58 11.32
N SER A 49 7.86 11.49 11.67
CA SER A 49 7.36 12.03 12.94
C SER A 49 8.00 11.36 14.15
N GLY A 50 8.09 10.02 14.14
CA GLY A 50 8.74 9.25 15.21
C GLY A 50 10.23 9.57 15.32
N ALA A 51 10.95 9.68 14.20
CA ALA A 51 12.36 10.06 14.18
C ALA A 51 12.59 11.47 14.73
N ARG A 52 11.74 12.43 14.36
CA ARG A 52 11.79 13.82 14.88
C ARG A 52 11.51 13.88 16.37
N MET A 53 10.50 13.15 16.86
CA MET A 53 10.17 13.09 18.29
C MET A 53 11.31 12.50 19.12
N CYS A 54 11.94 11.43 18.63
CA CYS A 54 13.05 10.78 19.34
C CYS A 54 14.41 11.49 19.14
N GLY A 55 14.52 12.42 18.18
CA GLY A 55 15.78 13.06 17.80
C GLY A 55 16.84 12.10 17.25
N LYS A 56 16.45 10.91 16.79
CA LYS A 56 17.38 9.81 16.44
C LYS A 56 17.00 9.11 15.12
N PRO A 57 16.99 9.83 13.99
CA PRO A 57 16.64 9.26 12.68
C PRO A 57 17.49 8.03 12.28
N LEU A 58 18.82 8.08 12.47
CA LEU A 58 19.71 6.96 12.13
C LEU A 58 19.50 5.73 13.03
N ALA A 59 19.06 5.92 14.28
CA ALA A 59 18.74 4.80 15.15
C ALA A 59 17.49 4.05 14.64
N LEU A 60 16.48 4.78 14.18
CA LEU A 60 15.29 4.19 13.56
C LEU A 60 15.65 3.47 12.25
N ALA A 61 16.49 4.08 11.41
CA ALA A 61 16.99 3.45 10.18
C ALA A 61 17.73 2.12 10.48
N SER A 62 18.60 2.12 11.50
CA SER A 62 19.30 0.92 11.96
C SER A 62 18.34 -0.16 12.47
N ALA A 63 17.30 0.21 13.22
CA ALA A 63 16.30 -0.71 13.73
C ALA A 63 15.51 -1.37 12.59
N LEU A 64 15.06 -0.59 11.61
CA LEU A 64 14.36 -1.09 10.42
C LEU A 64 15.22 -2.07 9.61
N ASN A 65 16.50 -1.76 9.39
CA ASN A 65 17.45 -2.66 8.72
C ASN A 65 17.63 -3.98 9.50
N LYS A 66 17.72 -3.93 10.84
CA LYS A 66 17.80 -5.14 11.67
C LYS A 66 16.56 -6.02 11.55
N LEU A 67 15.36 -5.42 11.50
CA LEU A 67 14.11 -6.16 11.30
C LEU A 67 14.06 -6.84 9.92
N GLN A 68 14.42 -6.11 8.85
CA GLN A 68 14.50 -6.66 7.49
C GLN A 68 15.46 -7.83 7.41
N ARG A 69 16.64 -7.71 8.00
CA ARG A 69 17.62 -8.79 8.09
C ARG A 69 17.05 -9.99 8.84
N GLY A 70 16.44 -9.79 10.01
CA GLY A 70 15.83 -10.87 10.79
C GLY A 70 14.79 -11.66 9.99
N VAL A 71 13.87 -10.95 9.34
CA VAL A 71 12.85 -11.55 8.47
C VAL A 71 13.46 -12.27 7.26
N SER A 72 14.52 -11.72 6.66
CA SER A 72 15.18 -12.36 5.51
C SER A 72 15.82 -13.71 5.88
N ILE A 73 16.35 -13.82 7.10
CA ILE A 73 16.99 -15.03 7.62
C ILE A 73 15.92 -16.05 8.02
N LEU A 74 14.91 -15.62 8.77
CA LEU A 74 13.85 -16.47 9.29
C LEU A 74 12.47 -15.92 8.88
N PRO A 75 12.04 -16.18 7.63
CA PRO A 75 10.70 -15.80 7.18
C PRO A 75 9.63 -16.65 7.88
N MET A 76 8.42 -16.12 7.95
CA MET A 76 7.28 -16.85 8.46
C MET A 76 6.80 -17.88 7.44
N ALA A 77 6.82 -19.17 7.82
CA ALA A 77 6.44 -20.28 6.95
C ALA A 77 4.91 -20.48 6.85
N ASN A 78 4.19 -20.28 7.96
CA ASN A 78 2.78 -20.69 8.11
C ASN A 78 1.81 -19.52 8.36
N GLY A 79 2.02 -18.37 7.72
CA GLY A 79 1.11 -17.23 7.86
C GLY A 79 0.33 -16.90 6.59
N ASN A 80 -0.67 -16.03 6.74
CA ASN A 80 -1.54 -15.60 5.65
C ASN A 80 -1.04 -14.26 5.09
N ALA A 81 -0.80 -14.16 3.78
CA ALA A 81 -0.38 -12.90 3.16
C ALA A 81 -1.37 -11.74 3.41
N SER A 82 -2.65 -12.03 3.62
CA SER A 82 -3.67 -11.03 3.98
C SER A 82 -3.41 -10.36 5.32
N THR A 83 -2.61 -10.96 6.21
CA THR A 83 -2.20 -10.35 7.50
C THR A 83 -0.88 -9.59 7.42
N ALA A 84 -0.28 -9.45 6.24
CA ALA A 84 1.00 -8.76 6.06
C ALA A 84 0.99 -7.30 6.59
N HIS A 85 -0.18 -6.65 6.56
CA HIS A 85 -0.39 -5.28 7.05
C HIS A 85 -0.33 -5.15 8.59
N LEU A 86 -0.31 -6.27 9.34
CA LEU A 86 -0.16 -6.28 10.79
C LEU A 86 1.31 -6.27 11.24
N PHE A 87 2.25 -6.41 10.30
CA PHE A 87 3.68 -6.54 10.59
C PHE A 87 4.45 -5.29 10.15
N ILE A 88 5.44 -4.86 10.96
CA ILE A 88 6.33 -3.74 10.62
C ILE A 88 7.13 -4.01 9.34
N VAL A 89 7.50 -5.27 9.13
CA VAL A 89 8.23 -5.78 7.96
C VAL A 89 7.48 -7.01 7.47
N ASN A 90 7.21 -7.09 6.17
CA ASN A 90 6.52 -8.24 5.58
C ASN A 90 7.32 -9.54 5.84
N PRO A 91 6.82 -10.47 6.67
CA PRO A 91 7.56 -11.66 7.06
C PRO A 91 7.51 -12.79 6.01
N PHE A 92 6.76 -12.60 4.92
CA PHE A 92 6.49 -13.63 3.91
C PHE A 92 7.47 -13.53 2.73
N LYS A 93 7.91 -14.68 2.19
CA LYS A 93 8.85 -14.75 1.06
C LYS A 93 8.13 -14.69 -0.29
N GLY A 94 8.52 -13.72 -1.14
CA GLY A 94 8.38 -13.75 -2.61
C GLY A 94 6.95 -13.77 -3.20
N GLY A 95 6.85 -13.51 -4.51
CA GLY A 95 5.61 -13.63 -5.30
C GLY A 95 4.59 -12.49 -5.13
N PHE A 96 3.31 -12.76 -5.39
CA PHE A 96 2.20 -11.81 -5.25
C PHE A 96 2.06 -11.23 -3.84
N ALA A 97 2.70 -11.82 -2.82
CA ALA A 97 2.75 -11.27 -1.46
C ALA A 97 3.36 -9.87 -1.39
N SER A 98 4.24 -9.49 -2.34
CA SER A 98 4.75 -8.11 -2.44
C SER A 98 3.70 -7.13 -2.97
N LEU A 99 2.77 -7.61 -3.82
CA LEU A 99 1.66 -6.82 -4.37
C LEU A 99 0.58 -6.55 -3.30
N PHE A 100 0.43 -7.46 -2.33
CA PHE A 100 -0.41 -7.26 -1.14
C PHE A 100 0.34 -6.58 0.02
N SER A 101 1.61 -6.22 -0.18
CA SER A 101 2.37 -5.50 0.85
C SER A 101 1.90 -4.04 0.88
N THR A 102 1.11 -3.73 1.91
CA THR A 102 0.60 -2.38 2.18
C THR A 102 1.68 -1.41 2.68
N HIS A 103 2.88 -1.92 2.98
CA HIS A 103 4.03 -1.15 3.42
C HIS A 103 4.92 -0.73 2.24
N PRO A 104 5.57 0.44 2.33
CA PRO A 104 6.57 0.82 1.36
C PRO A 104 7.83 -0.07 1.45
N PRO A 105 8.63 -0.16 0.37
CA PRO A 105 9.91 -0.86 0.38
C PRO A 105 10.79 -0.38 1.54
N MET A 106 11.42 -1.31 2.26
CA MET A 106 12.21 -0.99 3.45
C MET A 106 13.39 -0.07 3.13
N ASP A 107 14.06 -0.31 2.00
CA ASP A 107 15.22 0.47 1.58
C ASP A 107 14.86 1.97 1.39
N GLU A 108 13.66 2.25 0.89
CA GLU A 108 13.17 3.62 0.73
C GLU A 108 12.86 4.29 2.08
N ARG A 109 12.35 3.52 3.06
CA ARG A 109 12.13 4.04 4.42
C ARG A 109 13.46 4.40 5.09
N ILE A 110 14.45 3.50 4.99
CA ILE A 110 15.81 3.71 5.52
C ILE A 110 16.44 4.94 4.87
N ARG A 111 16.41 5.02 3.54
CA ARG A 111 16.94 6.15 2.78
C ARG A 111 16.34 7.48 3.23
N ARG A 112 15.01 7.55 3.44
CA ARG A 112 14.35 8.79 3.92
C ARG A 112 14.75 9.17 5.33
N LEU A 113 14.97 8.21 6.21
CA LEU A 113 15.47 8.47 7.56
C LEU A 113 16.92 8.97 7.54
N GLU A 114 17.76 8.43 6.66
CA GLU A 114 19.12 8.95 6.43
C GLU A 114 19.10 10.36 5.86
N GLU A 115 18.20 10.65 4.91
CA GLU A 115 17.99 12.01 4.38
C GLU A 115 17.49 12.97 5.47
N LEU A 116 16.55 12.54 6.30
CA LEU A 116 16.05 13.32 7.43
C LEU A 116 17.18 13.64 8.42
N SER A 117 18.04 12.68 8.73
CA SER A 117 19.20 12.89 9.60
C SER A 117 20.19 13.93 9.06
N ARG A 118 20.27 14.13 7.73
CA ARG A 118 21.12 15.17 7.14
C ARG A 118 20.50 16.56 7.20
N ARG A 119 19.19 16.66 7.44
CA ARG A 119 18.42 17.92 7.47
C ARG A 119 18.08 18.39 8.89
N MET A 120 18.15 17.50 9.87
CA MET A 120 18.01 17.79 11.30
C MET A 120 19.35 18.24 11.87
#